data_AF-A0A0R1TZ04-F1
#
_entry.id   AF-A0A0R1TZ04-F1
#
_cell.length_a   1.000
_cell.length_b   1.000
_cell.length_c   1.000
_cell.angle_alpha   90.00
_cell.angle_beta   90.00
_cell.angle_gamma   90.00
#
_symmetry.space_group_name_H-M   'P 1'
#
loop_
_entity.id
_entity.type
_entity.pdbx_description
1 polymer ?
#
loop_
_entity_poly.entity_id
_entity_poly.type
_entity_poly.pdbx_seq_one_letter_code
_entity_poly.pdbx_strand_id
1 'polypeptide(L)'
;MAGLQSPEISGMPRSDTVGNHVEDKIITGLADEEYVDRCQKTVALMQDATEADIIKYTYMVAMPSIEATAEHVGLTYSGYKKAKPKALLSFAEFWPDELLIYD
;
A
#
# COMPACT_ATOMS: atom_id res chain seq x y z
N MET A 1 1.74 -51.21 -42.20
CA MET A 1 1.16 -50.01 -41.58
C MET A 1 1.84 -49.85 -40.23
N ALA A 2 2.85 -48.97 -40.14
CA ALA A 2 3.52 -48.66 -38.88
C ALA A 2 2.86 -47.40 -38.31
N GLY A 3 2.06 -47.57 -37.25
CA GLY A 3 1.50 -46.45 -36.50
C GLY A 3 2.60 -45.79 -35.69
N LEU A 4 2.84 -44.51 -35.92
CA LEU A 4 3.66 -43.66 -35.06
C LEU A 4 2.99 -43.61 -33.67
N GLN A 5 3.52 -44.36 -32.70
CA GLN A 5 3.25 -44.08 -31.29
C GLN A 5 4.11 -42.89 -30.88
N SER A 6 3.48 -41.79 -30.48
CA SER A 6 4.15 -40.68 -29.82
C SER A 6 4.85 -41.19 -28.55
N PRO A 7 6.08 -40.74 -28.24
CA PRO A 7 6.70 -41.07 -26.96
C PRO A 7 5.85 -40.44 -25.85
N GLU A 8 5.33 -41.26 -24.95
CA GLU A 8 4.80 -40.75 -23.70
C GLU A 8 5.97 -40.15 -22.94
N ILE A 9 5.97 -38.81 -22.83
CA ILE A 9 6.89 -38.07 -21.96
C ILE A 9 6.48 -38.40 -20.52
N SER A 10 6.91 -39.57 -20.05
CA SER A 10 6.94 -39.92 -18.62
C SER A 10 8.07 -39.11 -17.98
N GLY A 11 7.80 -37.84 -17.73
CA GLY A 11 8.83 -36.91 -17.28
C GLY A 11 8.35 -35.61 -16.67
N MET A 12 7.08 -35.22 -16.80
CA MET A 12 6.55 -34.18 -15.92
C MET A 12 6.15 -34.82 -14.60
N PRO A 13 6.76 -34.41 -13.46
CA PRO A 13 6.14 -34.66 -12.18
C PRO A 13 4.70 -34.18 -12.30
N ARG A 14 3.74 -35.06 -11.95
CA ARG A 14 2.41 -34.58 -11.59
C ARG A 14 2.65 -33.70 -10.38
N SER A 15 2.84 -32.41 -10.60
CA SER A 15 2.78 -31.46 -9.52
C SER A 15 1.34 -31.53 -9.06
N ASP A 16 1.12 -32.30 -8.00
CA ASP A 16 0.03 -32.01 -7.09
C ASP A 16 0.06 -30.50 -6.86
N THR A 17 -1.13 -29.92 -6.88
CA THR A 17 -1.46 -28.51 -6.82
C THR A 17 -0.89 -27.85 -5.54
N VAL A 18 0.43 -27.76 -5.44
CA VAL A 18 1.12 -26.82 -4.58
C VAL A 18 0.91 -25.50 -5.30
N GLY A 19 -0.15 -24.79 -4.91
CA GLY A 19 -0.49 -23.46 -5.39
C GLY A 19 0.81 -22.67 -5.56
N ASN A 20 0.97 -22.10 -6.74
CA ASN A 20 2.24 -21.59 -7.22
C ASN A 20 2.62 -20.39 -6.33
N HIS A 21 3.28 -20.64 -5.20
CA HIS A 21 3.59 -19.65 -4.16
C HIS A 21 4.42 -18.47 -4.71
N VAL A 22 5.04 -18.66 -5.88
CA VAL A 22 5.71 -17.61 -6.65
C VAL A 22 4.70 -16.68 -7.33
N GLU A 23 3.65 -17.22 -7.96
CA GLU A 23 2.55 -16.41 -8.53
C GLU A 23 1.81 -15.65 -7.43
N ASP A 24 1.51 -16.29 -6.29
CA ASP A 24 0.86 -15.62 -5.16
C ASP A 24 1.69 -14.43 -4.64
N LYS A 25 3.02 -14.59 -4.54
CA LYS A 25 3.93 -13.51 -4.12
C LYS A 25 4.00 -12.38 -5.15
N ILE A 26 3.98 -12.71 -6.45
CA ILE A 26 3.96 -11.71 -7.52
C ILE A 26 2.64 -10.93 -7.48
N ILE A 27 1.50 -11.63 -7.37
CA ILE A 27 0.17 -11.01 -7.28
C ILE A 27 0.05 -10.15 -6.01
N THR A 28 0.55 -10.63 -4.87
CA THR A 28 0.57 -9.86 -3.62
C THR A 28 1.44 -8.61 -3.77
N GLY A 29 2.64 -8.72 -4.35
CA GLY A 29 3.51 -7.58 -4.60
C GLY A 29 2.90 -6.55 -5.56
N LEU A 30 2.20 -7.00 -6.61
CA LEU A 30 1.46 -6.12 -7.52
C LEU A 30 0.31 -5.39 -6.81
N ALA A 31 -0.43 -6.10 -5.95
CA ALA A 31 -1.48 -5.50 -5.14
C ALA A 31 -0.93 -4.47 -4.13
N ASP A 32 0.25 -4.73 -3.56
CA ASP A 32 0.96 -3.81 -2.67
C ASP A 32 1.41 -2.54 -3.42
N GLU A 33 1.97 -2.68 -4.63
CA GLU A 33 2.34 -1.54 -5.49
C GLU A 33 1.12 -0.68 -5.85
N GLU A 34 0.00 -1.30 -6.23
CA GLU A 34 -1.28 -0.60 -6.49
C GLU A 34 -1.82 0.09 -5.24
N TYR A 35 -1.66 -0.51 -4.06
CA TYR A 35 -2.05 0.09 -2.80
C TYR A 35 -1.18 1.31 -2.44
N VAL A 36 0.13 1.22 -2.64
CA VAL A 36 1.07 2.33 -2.42
C VAL A 36 0.79 3.48 -3.38
N ASP A 37 0.57 3.18 -4.67
CA ASP A 37 0.23 4.19 -5.69
C ASP A 37 -1.08 4.91 -5.34
N ARG A 38 -2.10 4.18 -4.87
CA ARG A 38 -3.33 4.79 -4.36
C ARG A 38 -3.06 5.74 -3.20
N CYS A 39 -2.30 5.32 -2.18
CA CYS A 39 -1.92 6.22 -1.07
C CYS A 39 -1.21 7.49 -1.56
N GLN A 40 -0.27 7.36 -2.51
CA GLN A 40 0.43 8.51 -3.09
C GLN A 40 -0.52 9.46 -3.83
N LYS A 41 -1.43 8.92 -4.64
CA LYS A 41 -2.44 9.70 -5.37
C LYS A 41 -3.40 10.40 -4.41
N THR A 42 -3.88 9.71 -3.37
CA THR A 42 -4.78 10.31 -2.38
C THR A 42 -4.12 11.48 -1.66
N VAL A 43 -2.85 11.34 -1.21
CA VAL A 43 -2.11 12.46 -0.60
C VAL A 43 -1.94 13.62 -1.58
N ALA A 44 -1.70 13.35 -2.87
CA ALA A 44 -1.55 14.39 -3.88
C ALA A 44 -2.86 15.16 -4.19
N LEU A 45 -4.02 14.58 -3.88
CA LEU A 45 -5.33 15.21 -4.06
C LEU A 45 -5.77 16.07 -2.86
N MET A 46 -5.12 15.91 -1.70
CA MET A 46 -5.43 16.70 -0.51
C MET A 46 -5.19 18.19 -0.75
N GLN A 47 -6.15 19.03 -0.34
CA GLN A 47 -6.12 20.48 -0.62
C GLN A 47 -5.20 21.24 0.34
N ASP A 48 -5.07 20.79 1.58
CA ASP A 48 -4.19 21.40 2.58
C ASP A 48 -2.82 20.74 2.54
N ALA A 49 -1.81 21.51 2.12
CA ALA A 49 -0.43 21.04 2.00
C ALA A 49 0.16 20.59 3.35
N THR A 50 -0.22 21.23 4.46
CA THR A 50 0.26 20.86 5.79
C THR A 50 -0.30 19.51 6.21
N GLU A 51 -1.59 19.28 5.92
CA GLU A 51 -2.24 18.00 6.20
C GLU A 51 -1.67 16.88 5.32
N ALA A 52 -1.43 17.15 4.04
CA ALA A 52 -0.77 16.22 3.13
C ALA A 52 0.65 15.84 3.61
N ASP A 53 1.44 16.83 4.04
CA ASP A 53 2.77 16.61 4.59
C ASP A 53 2.73 15.83 5.91
N ILE A 54 1.75 16.11 6.79
CA ILE A 54 1.53 15.32 8.00
C ILE A 54 1.33 13.85 7.64
N ILE A 55 0.46 13.51 6.68
CA ILE A 55 0.24 12.13 6.28
C ILE A 55 1.52 11.51 5.68
N LYS A 56 2.14 12.21 4.74
CA LYS A 56 3.33 11.75 4.03
C LYS A 56 4.48 11.42 4.98
N TYR A 57 4.89 12.35 5.84
CA TYR A 57 6.04 12.17 6.72
C TYR A 57 5.75 11.36 7.99
N THR A 58 4.47 11.07 8.25
CA THR A 58 4.09 10.15 9.34
C THR A 58 4.07 8.71 8.87
N TYR A 59 3.56 8.44 7.65
CA TYR A 59 3.23 7.07 7.23
C TYR A 59 3.99 6.57 6.00
N MET A 60 4.48 7.45 5.14
CA MET A 60 5.08 7.07 3.85
C MET A 60 6.59 7.26 3.84
N VAL A 61 7.04 8.41 4.35
CA VAL A 61 8.44 8.78 4.52
C VAL A 61 8.66 9.04 6.01
N ALA A 62 8.39 8.00 6.81
CA ALA A 62 8.38 8.10 8.25
C ALA A 62 9.68 8.73 8.78
N MET A 63 9.52 9.83 9.52
CA MET A 63 10.65 10.50 10.16
C MET A 63 11.07 9.77 11.45
N PRO A 64 12.28 10.01 11.97
CA PRO A 64 12.80 9.31 13.16
C PRO A 64 11.95 9.48 14.42
N SER A 65 11.20 10.57 14.53
CA SER A 65 10.29 10.82 15.66
C SER A 65 9.13 11.72 15.26
N ILE A 66 8.09 11.74 16.10
CA ILE A 66 6.94 12.64 15.94
C ILE A 66 7.37 14.10 16.05
N GLU A 67 8.33 14.39 16.92
CA GLU A 67 8.92 15.72 17.09
C GLU A 67 9.62 16.17 15.81
N ALA A 68 10.37 15.27 15.17
CA ALA A 68 11.02 15.54 13.89
C ALA A 68 9.99 15.77 12.77
N THR A 69 8.91 14.99 12.72
CA THR A 69 7.80 15.26 11.79
C THR A 69 7.16 16.62 12.07
N ALA A 70 6.86 16.93 13.34
CA ALA A 70 6.22 18.18 13.73
C ALA A 70 7.07 19.39 13.33
N GLU A 71 8.38 19.35 13.62
CA GLU A 71 9.34 20.38 13.21
C GLU A 71 9.38 20.52 11.69
N HIS A 72 9.44 19.40 10.97
CA HIS A 72 9.49 19.39 9.51
C HIS A 72 8.26 20.05 8.86
N VAL A 73 7.08 19.86 9.44
CA VAL A 73 5.83 20.49 8.96
C VAL A 73 5.56 21.87 9.59
N GLY A 74 6.52 22.44 10.30
CA GLY A 74 6.41 23.79 10.89
C GLY A 74 5.45 23.89 12.09
N LEU A 75 5.19 22.78 12.77
CA LEU A 75 4.28 22.72 13.92
C LEU A 75 5.04 22.43 15.22
N THR A 76 4.47 22.90 16.33
CA THR A 76 4.87 22.37 17.65
C THR A 76 4.36 20.95 17.80
N TYR A 77 4.99 20.16 18.69
CA TYR A 77 4.54 18.81 18.99
C TYR A 77 3.04 18.73 19.37
N SER A 78 2.57 19.67 20.19
CA SER A 78 1.16 19.76 20.58
C SER A 78 0.26 20.20 19.43
N GLY A 79 0.73 21.10 18.57
CA GLY A 79 0.05 21.49 17.33
C GLY A 79 -0.12 20.32 16.37
N TYR A 80 0.96 19.57 16.12
CA TYR A 80 0.95 18.36 15.31
C TYR A 80 -0.07 17.33 15.83
N LYS A 81 -0.08 17.05 17.15
CA LYS A 81 -1.05 16.12 17.74
C LYS A 81 -2.50 16.53 17.53
N LYS A 82 -2.79 17.83 17.49
CA LYS A 82 -4.14 18.34 17.21
C LYS A 82 -4.48 18.35 15.72
N ALA A 83 -3.48 18.58 14.86
CA ALA A 83 -3.65 18.64 13.41
C ALA A 83 -3.76 17.24 12.78
N LYS A 84 -3.08 16.23 13.34
CA LYS A 84 -3.03 14.87 12.80
C LYS A 84 -4.41 14.22 12.61
N PRO A 85 -5.37 14.27 13.56
CA PRO A 85 -6.71 13.75 13.34
C PRO A 85 -7.42 14.43 12.16
N LYS A 86 -7.26 15.75 12.01
CA LYS A 86 -7.83 16.49 10.88
C LYS A 86 -7.23 16.03 9.56
N ALA A 87 -5.91 15.88 9.49
CA ALA A 87 -5.23 15.37 8.30
C ALA A 87 -5.68 13.95 7.92
N LEU A 88 -5.95 13.08 8.90
CA LEU A 88 -6.48 11.74 8.67
C LEU A 88 -7.92 11.77 8.13
N LEU A 89 -8.76 12.66 8.65
CA LEU A 89 -10.12 12.86 8.12
C LEU A 89 -10.08 13.39 6.69
N SER A 90 -9.25 14.40 6.41
CA SER A 90 -9.07 14.91 5.05
C SER A 90 -8.55 13.83 4.09
N PHE A 91 -7.61 12.98 4.52
CA PHE A 91 -7.17 11.84 3.71
C PHE A 91 -8.32 10.86 3.42
N ALA A 92 -9.15 10.57 4.44
CA ALA A 92 -10.31 9.70 4.32
C ALA A 92 -11.35 10.24 3.34
N GLU A 93 -11.54 11.56 3.25
CA GLU A 93 -12.45 12.19 2.29
C GLU A 93 -12.06 11.96 0.83
N PHE A 94 -10.76 11.80 0.55
CA PHE A 94 -10.25 11.54 -0.81
C PHE A 94 -9.98 10.04 -1.07
N TRP A 95 -10.19 9.18 -0.08
CA TRP A 95 -9.96 7.74 -0.24
C TRP A 95 -11.07 7.13 -1.11
N PRO A 96 -10.73 6.34 -2.15
CA PRO A 96 -11.71 5.86 -3.13
C PRO A 96 -12.63 4.76 -2.61
N ASP A 97 -12.25 4.08 -1.53
CA ASP A 97 -13.00 2.94 -0.96
C ASP A 97 -13.71 3.33 0.35
N GLU A 98 -14.72 2.57 0.77
CA GLU A 98 -15.32 2.78 2.09
C GLU A 98 -14.30 2.45 3.20
N LEU A 99 -13.92 3.46 3.98
CA LEU A 99 -13.15 3.25 5.20
C LEU A 99 -14.11 2.75 6.29
N LEU A 100 -13.88 1.52 6.77
CA LEU A 100 -14.55 1.00 7.95
C LEU A 100 -14.08 1.80 9.17
N ILE A 101 -14.88 2.80 9.57
CA ILE A 101 -14.70 3.51 10.83
C ILE A 101 -15.29 2.61 11.93
N TYR A 102 -14.45 2.10 12.82
CA TYR A 102 -14.90 1.45 14.05
C TYR A 102 -15.08 2.53 15.11
N ASP A 103 -16.34 2.74 15.52
CA ASP A 103 -16.74 3.62 16.63
C ASP A 103 -16.29 3.09 18.00
#